data_AF-A0A2V3XU76-F1
#
_entry.id   AF-A0A2V3XU76-F1
#
_cell.length_a   1.000
_cell.length_b   1.000
_cell.length_c   1.000
_cell.angle_alpha   90.00
_cell.angle_beta   90.00
_cell.angle_gamma   90.00
#
_symmetry.space_group_name_H-M   'P 1'
#
loop_
_entity.id
_entity.type
_entity.pdbx_description
1 polymer ?
#
loop_
_entity_poly.entity_id
_entity_poly.type
_entity_poly.pdbx_seq_one_letter_code
_entity_poly.pdbx_strand_id
1 'polypeptide(L)'
;MRDIMKMELDQEQEYFCMFKEEYGNPCLSLKNLSFFCCKVLFLRAEEINWEANVWFTERLNISSERYSRSNAIESFSFLDIHFSKNRQSLQGYLKYLLTVTSLNLGTIRIHHTYIKEFLRFCEDSEKNITDIEHRSVGDYLKNCLCSIFLPKVIITSYVLFRHFCIICK
;
A
#
# COMPACT_ATOMS: atom_id res chain seq x y z
N MET A 1 13.64 12.48 16.96
CA MET A 1 13.59 12.32 15.49
C MET A 1 12.41 11.41 15.19
N ARG A 2 11.42 11.87 14.41
CA ARG A 2 10.26 11.04 14.04
C ARG A 2 10.74 9.91 13.10
N ASP A 3 10.10 8.75 13.13
CA ASP A 3 10.48 7.62 12.28
C ASP A 3 10.15 7.92 10.82
N ILE A 4 11.18 8.21 10.01
CA ILE A 4 11.06 8.57 8.59
C ILE A 4 10.33 7.46 7.81
N MET A 5 10.49 6.19 8.21
CA MET A 5 9.86 5.05 7.52
C MET A 5 8.34 4.98 7.75
N LYS A 6 7.83 5.71 8.76
CA LYS A 6 6.41 5.78 9.12
C LYS A 6 5.84 7.20 8.99
N MET A 7 6.56 8.07 8.27
CA MET A 7 6.14 9.46 8.10
C MET A 7 4.84 9.53 7.31
N GLU A 8 3.89 10.30 7.82
CA GLU A 8 2.61 10.61 7.18
C GLU A 8 2.74 11.77 6.18
N LEU A 9 1.73 11.96 5.32
CA LEU A 9 1.75 13.01 4.28
C LEU A 9 1.74 14.44 4.86
N ASP A 10 1.05 14.67 5.98
CA ASP A 10 1.02 15.94 6.70
C ASP A 10 2.39 16.24 7.34
N GLN A 11 3.03 15.22 7.91
CA GLN A 11 4.37 15.32 8.48
C GLN A 11 5.43 15.61 7.43
N GLU A 12 5.32 15.02 6.23
CA GLU A 12 6.20 15.32 5.11
C GLU A 12 6.05 16.79 4.67
N GLN A 13 4.84 17.32 4.65
CA GLN A 13 4.57 18.74 4.34
C GLN A 13 5.12 19.67 5.42
N GLU A 14 4.96 19.34 6.70
CA GLU A 14 5.53 20.09 7.82
C GLU A 14 7.06 20.17 7.69
N TYR A 15 7.71 19.04 7.40
CA TYR A 15 9.15 18.97 7.14
C TYR A 15 9.57 19.84 5.94
N PHE A 16 8.75 19.89 4.89
CA PHE A 16 9.02 20.75 3.73
C PHE A 16 9.02 22.23 4.08
N CYS A 17 8.01 22.67 4.83
CA CYS A 17 7.90 24.06 5.27
C CYS A 17 9.11 24.46 6.11
N MET A 18 9.48 23.62 7.10
CA MET A 18 10.67 23.86 7.93
C MET A 18 11.95 23.93 7.09
N PHE A 19 12.16 22.97 6.19
CA PHE A 19 13.37 22.91 5.36
C PHE A 19 13.48 24.13 4.44
N LYS A 20 12.34 24.59 3.90
CA LYS A 20 12.29 25.76 3.02
C LYS A 20 12.60 27.06 3.76
N GLU A 21 12.17 27.18 5.01
CA GLU A 21 12.48 28.32 5.88
C GLU A 21 13.97 28.38 6.22
N GLU A 22 14.60 27.23 6.48
CA GLU A 22 15.99 27.15 6.93
C GLU A 22 17.02 27.20 5.78
N TYR A 23 16.76 26.52 4.66
CA TYR A 23 17.73 26.34 3.56
C TYR A 23 17.29 26.95 2.23
N GLY A 24 16.14 27.63 2.18
CA GLY A 24 15.58 28.17 0.94
C GLY A 24 14.95 27.09 0.06
N ASN A 25 14.85 27.34 -1.25
CA ASN A 25 14.12 26.44 -2.15
C ASN A 25 15.03 25.30 -2.67
N PRO A 26 14.81 24.03 -2.28
CA PRO A 26 15.69 22.93 -2.70
C PRO A 26 15.55 22.61 -4.19
N CYS A 27 16.65 22.23 -4.85
CA CYS A 27 16.66 21.74 -6.23
C CYS A 27 15.98 20.37 -6.39
N LEU A 28 15.93 19.57 -5.33
CA LEU A 28 15.26 18.27 -5.30
C LEU A 28 13.87 18.43 -4.67
N SER A 29 12.86 17.79 -5.25
CA SER A 29 11.57 17.70 -4.58
C SER A 29 11.73 16.95 -3.26
N LEU A 30 11.11 17.44 -2.19
CA LEU A 30 11.21 16.77 -0.89
C LEU A 30 10.67 15.33 -0.96
N LYS A 31 9.65 15.09 -1.78
CA LYS A 31 9.14 13.74 -2.07
C LYS A 31 10.23 12.79 -2.54
N ASN A 32 11.13 13.24 -3.42
CA ASN A 32 12.24 12.43 -3.88
C ASN A 32 13.26 12.18 -2.76
N LEU A 33 13.50 13.18 -1.90
CA LEU A 33 14.39 13.04 -0.75
C LEU A 33 13.83 12.06 0.30
N SER A 34 12.58 12.26 0.73
CA SER A 34 11.89 11.38 1.66
C SER A 34 11.88 9.94 1.15
N PHE A 35 11.51 9.75 -0.12
CA PHE A 35 11.49 8.43 -0.74
C PHE A 35 12.90 7.79 -0.76
N PHE A 36 13.93 8.55 -1.10
CA PHE A 36 15.31 8.09 -1.06
C PHE A 36 15.75 7.70 0.36
N CYS A 37 15.48 8.55 1.36
CA CYS A 37 15.78 8.26 2.76
C CYS A 37 15.04 7.00 3.25
N CYS A 38 13.76 6.88 2.95
CA CYS A 38 12.96 5.68 3.24
C CYS A 38 13.58 4.44 2.60
N LYS A 39 13.99 4.51 1.33
CA LYS A 39 14.67 3.41 0.65
C LYS A 39 15.95 3.01 1.36
N VAL A 40 16.85 3.96 1.62
CA VAL A 40 18.14 3.69 2.27
C VAL A 40 17.93 3.06 3.66
N LEU A 41 17.03 3.60 4.47
CA LEU A 41 16.73 3.07 5.80
C LEU A 41 16.13 1.67 5.73
N PHE A 42 15.18 1.44 4.82
CA PHE A 42 14.55 0.13 4.63
C PHE A 42 15.54 -0.96 4.21
N LEU A 43 16.42 -0.65 3.25
CA LEU A 43 17.40 -1.61 2.75
C LEU A 43 18.49 -1.94 3.78
N ARG A 44 18.83 -0.99 4.66
CA ARG A 44 19.88 -1.15 5.68
C ARG A 44 19.38 -1.71 7.02
N ALA A 45 18.07 -1.82 7.21
CA ALA A 45 17.51 -2.38 8.43
C ALA A 45 17.94 -3.84 8.63
N GLU A 46 18.24 -4.21 9.88
CA GLU A 46 18.66 -5.57 10.26
C GLU A 46 17.58 -6.59 9.91
N GLU A 47 16.32 -6.27 10.23
CA GLU A 47 15.14 -7.03 9.85
C GLU A 47 14.23 -6.23 8.89
N ILE A 48 13.36 -6.93 8.16
CA ILE A 48 12.37 -6.29 7.29
C ILE A 48 11.36 -5.54 8.18
N ASN A 49 11.35 -4.21 8.06
CA ASN A 49 10.39 -3.37 8.76
C ASN A 49 9.01 -3.41 8.06
N TRP A 50 8.19 -4.40 8.42
CA TRP A 50 6.82 -4.55 7.90
C TRP A 50 5.88 -3.42 8.33
N GLU A 51 6.25 -2.59 9.29
CA GLU A 51 5.43 -1.45 9.71
C GLU A 51 5.74 -0.18 8.90
N ALA A 52 6.69 -0.22 7.97
CA ALA A 52 7.03 0.91 7.13
C ALA A 52 5.91 1.25 6.13
N ASN A 53 5.75 2.55 5.85
CA ASN A 53 4.76 3.06 4.89
C ASN A 53 5.11 2.75 3.43
N VAL A 54 6.36 2.37 3.14
CA VAL A 54 6.81 1.91 1.82
C VAL A 54 7.74 0.71 1.97
N TRP A 55 7.47 -0.36 1.23
CA TRP A 55 8.32 -1.55 1.19
C TRP A 55 9.03 -1.69 -0.15
N PHE A 56 10.33 -1.96 -0.14
CA PHE A 56 11.14 -2.09 -1.35
C PHE A 56 11.46 -3.56 -1.63
N THR A 57 11.12 -4.03 -2.84
CA THR A 57 11.20 -5.46 -3.21
C THR A 57 12.59 -6.06 -3.10
N GLU A 58 13.62 -5.23 -3.30
CA GLU A 58 15.04 -5.55 -3.14
C GLU A 58 15.39 -6.22 -1.80
N ARG A 59 14.66 -5.89 -0.72
CA ARG A 59 14.91 -6.43 0.64
C ARG A 59 13.92 -7.50 1.08
N LEU A 60 12.90 -7.80 0.29
CA LEU A 60 11.80 -8.70 0.68
C LEU A 60 12.10 -10.20 0.49
N ASN A 61 13.33 -10.58 0.10
CA ASN A 61 13.75 -11.97 -0.11
C ASN A 61 12.81 -12.77 -1.04
N ILE A 62 12.28 -12.12 -2.07
CA ILE A 62 11.34 -12.73 -3.01
C ILE A 62 12.12 -13.64 -3.96
N SER A 63 11.67 -14.88 -4.14
CA SER A 63 12.27 -15.82 -5.09
C SER A 63 12.22 -15.30 -6.53
N SER A 64 13.27 -15.58 -7.30
CA SER A 64 13.43 -15.07 -8.67
C SER A 64 12.31 -15.55 -9.61
N GLU A 65 11.76 -16.75 -9.43
CA GLU A 65 10.63 -17.24 -10.26
C GLU A 65 9.33 -16.43 -10.10
N ARG A 66 9.20 -15.64 -9.03
CA ARG A 66 8.03 -14.80 -8.78
C ARG A 66 8.11 -13.46 -9.49
N TYR A 67 9.25 -13.11 -10.08
CA TYR A 67 9.41 -11.92 -10.91
C TYR A 67 8.96 -12.20 -12.34
N SER A 68 8.13 -11.32 -12.89
CA SER A 68 7.81 -11.35 -14.32
C SER A 68 8.95 -10.71 -15.13
N ARG A 69 9.25 -11.25 -16.33
CA ARG A 69 10.30 -10.72 -17.22
C ARG A 69 10.10 -9.26 -17.65
N SER A 70 8.88 -8.74 -17.58
CA SER A 70 8.49 -7.43 -18.13
C SER A 70 8.10 -6.38 -17.09
N ASN A 71 8.00 -6.71 -15.80
CA ASN A 71 7.66 -5.73 -14.76
C ASN A 71 8.69 -5.72 -13.64
N ALA A 72 9.45 -4.62 -13.54
CA ALA A 72 10.20 -4.26 -12.35
C ALA A 72 9.24 -3.59 -11.35
N ILE A 73 8.73 -4.36 -10.41
CA ILE A 73 8.02 -3.80 -9.26
C ILE A 73 9.08 -3.43 -8.24
N GLU A 74 9.29 -2.13 -8.03
CA GLU A 74 10.34 -1.63 -7.14
C GLU A 74 9.85 -1.50 -5.68
N SER A 75 8.58 -1.11 -5.50
CA SER A 75 8.04 -0.89 -4.16
C SER A 75 6.51 -1.06 -4.07
N PHE A 76 6.04 -1.18 -2.83
CA PHE A 76 4.64 -1.10 -2.44
C PHE A 76 4.48 0.05 -1.43
N SER A 77 3.57 0.98 -1.71
CA SER A 77 3.29 2.14 -0.84
C SER A 77 1.91 2.05 -0.22
N PHE A 78 1.84 2.34 1.08
CA PHE A 78 0.61 2.32 1.88
C PHE A 78 0.19 3.72 2.35
N LEU A 79 0.92 4.78 1.95
CA LEU A 79 0.68 6.16 2.35
C LEU A 79 -0.69 6.71 1.95
N ASP A 80 -1.31 6.14 0.90
CA ASP A 80 -2.61 6.61 0.40
C ASP A 80 -3.81 6.19 1.28
N ILE A 81 -3.57 5.40 2.33
CA ILE A 81 -4.57 4.91 3.28
C ILE A 81 -4.40 5.66 4.60
N HIS A 82 -5.39 6.46 4.99
CA HIS A 82 -5.27 7.39 6.11
C HIS A 82 -5.60 6.73 7.45
N PHE A 83 -6.53 5.76 7.48
CA PHE A 83 -6.88 5.09 8.72
C PHE A 83 -5.81 4.04 9.03
N SER A 84 -5.10 4.24 10.14
CA SER A 84 -4.02 3.35 10.57
C SER A 84 -4.42 1.87 10.61
N LYS A 85 -5.65 1.56 11.08
CA LYS A 85 -6.16 0.18 11.10
C LYS A 85 -6.29 -0.42 9.69
N ASN A 86 -6.84 0.34 8.73
CA ASN A 86 -6.97 -0.10 7.35
C ASN A 86 -5.59 -0.35 6.72
N ARG A 87 -4.65 0.56 7.01
CA ARG A 87 -3.28 0.44 6.52
C ARG A 87 -2.59 -0.81 7.06
N GLN A 88 -2.70 -1.04 8.37
CA GLN A 88 -2.17 -2.23 9.02
C GLN A 88 -2.79 -3.51 8.47
N SER A 89 -4.09 -3.51 8.16
CA SER A 89 -4.74 -4.65 7.50
C SER A 89 -4.18 -4.90 6.10
N LEU A 90 -4.01 -3.87 5.27
CA LEU A 90 -3.40 -4.04 3.94
C LEU A 90 -1.94 -4.50 4.04
N GLN A 91 -1.16 -3.95 4.96
CA GLN A 91 0.19 -4.41 5.25
C GLN A 91 0.19 -5.89 5.65
N GLY A 92 -0.62 -6.28 6.63
CA GLY A 92 -0.75 -7.68 7.07
C GLY A 92 -1.10 -8.63 5.92
N TYR A 93 -2.08 -8.26 5.09
CA TYR A 93 -2.47 -9.04 3.92
C TYR A 93 -1.36 -9.15 2.87
N LEU A 94 -0.67 -8.04 2.55
CA LEU A 94 0.40 -8.05 1.57
C LEU A 94 1.59 -8.87 2.06
N LYS A 95 1.92 -8.79 3.34
CA LYS A 95 2.94 -9.63 3.99
C LYS A 95 2.58 -11.11 3.84
N TYR A 96 1.32 -11.49 4.08
CA TYR A 96 0.85 -12.86 3.85
C TYR A 96 1.05 -13.30 2.39
N LEU A 97 0.65 -12.48 1.41
CA LEU A 97 0.85 -12.82 -0.01
C LEU A 97 2.35 -12.98 -0.36
N LEU A 98 3.20 -12.13 0.19
CA LEU A 98 4.64 -12.16 -0.07
C LEU A 98 5.33 -13.34 0.61
N THR A 99 4.94 -13.72 1.83
CA THR A 99 5.69 -14.68 2.65
C THR A 99 5.11 -16.09 2.65
N VAL A 100 3.79 -16.25 2.41
CA VAL A 100 3.11 -17.55 2.52
C VAL A 100 2.71 -18.13 1.16
N THR A 101 2.38 -17.27 0.20
CA THR A 101 1.87 -17.72 -1.11
C THR A 101 2.96 -17.78 -2.19
N SER A 102 2.70 -18.53 -3.25
CA SER A 102 3.55 -18.60 -4.45
C SER A 102 3.16 -17.61 -5.56
N LEU A 103 2.28 -16.63 -5.26
CA LEU A 103 1.81 -15.67 -6.26
C LEU A 103 2.98 -14.84 -6.83
N ASN A 104 2.99 -14.59 -8.14
CA ASN A 104 3.97 -13.70 -8.76
C ASN A 104 3.73 -12.24 -8.33
N LEU A 105 4.76 -11.41 -8.42
CA LEU A 105 4.68 -10.00 -7.98
C LEU A 105 3.69 -9.16 -8.77
N GLY A 106 3.48 -9.46 -10.06
CA GLY A 106 2.47 -8.80 -10.87
C GLY A 106 1.07 -8.97 -10.30
N THR A 107 0.72 -10.21 -9.91
CA THR A 107 -0.55 -10.52 -9.25
C THR A 107 -0.64 -9.85 -7.88
N ILE A 108 0.42 -9.86 -7.08
CA ILE A 108 0.44 -9.18 -5.77
C ILE A 108 0.23 -7.68 -5.93
N ARG A 109 0.84 -7.03 -6.93
CA ARG A 109 0.61 -5.61 -7.25
C ARG A 109 -0.84 -5.34 -7.63
N ILE A 110 -1.47 -6.24 -8.40
CA ILE A 110 -2.90 -6.14 -8.72
C ILE A 110 -3.74 -6.21 -7.42
N HIS A 111 -3.47 -7.18 -6.54
CA HIS A 111 -4.17 -7.30 -5.26
C HIS A 111 -4.02 -6.04 -4.40
N HIS A 112 -2.78 -5.56 -4.27
CA HIS A 112 -2.44 -4.34 -3.54
C HIS A 112 -3.25 -3.15 -4.06
N THR A 113 -3.26 -2.90 -5.38
CA THR A 113 -3.99 -1.79 -5.98
C THR A 113 -5.50 -1.88 -5.71
N TYR A 114 -6.13 -3.02 -5.99
CA TYR A 114 -7.59 -3.14 -5.82
C TYR A 114 -8.02 -3.00 -4.36
N ILE A 115 -7.30 -3.61 -3.42
CA ILE A 115 -7.64 -3.52 -2.00
C ILE A 115 -7.39 -2.10 -1.49
N LYS A 116 -6.31 -1.44 -1.93
CA LYS A 116 -6.06 -0.05 -1.59
C LYS A 116 -7.21 0.86 -2.02
N GLU A 117 -7.68 0.76 -3.26
CA GLU A 117 -8.83 1.55 -3.74
C GLU A 117 -10.12 1.23 -2.97
N PHE A 118 -10.35 -0.04 -2.63
CA PHE A 118 -11.50 -0.43 -1.80
C PHE A 118 -11.43 0.16 -0.39
N LEU A 119 -10.25 0.16 0.25
CA LEU A 119 -10.06 0.74 1.57
C LEU A 119 -10.25 2.26 1.54
N ARG A 120 -9.78 2.95 0.50
CA ARG A 120 -10.04 4.39 0.31
C ARG A 120 -11.53 4.69 0.19
N PHE A 121 -12.26 3.90 -0.61
CA PHE A 121 -13.72 4.02 -0.68
C PHE A 121 -14.40 3.83 0.69
N CYS A 122 -13.89 2.93 1.52
CA CYS A 122 -14.39 2.73 2.87
C CYS A 122 -14.06 3.92 3.79
N GLU A 123 -12.86 4.48 3.70
CA GLU A 123 -12.44 5.69 4.42
C GLU A 123 -13.30 6.91 4.06
N ASP A 124 -13.67 7.06 2.78
CA ASP A 124 -14.59 8.12 2.33
C ASP A 124 -15.99 8.00 2.97
N SER A 125 -16.34 6.79 3.46
CA SER A 125 -17.56 6.50 4.21
C SER A 125 -17.33 6.42 5.73
N GLU A 126 -16.18 6.88 6.22
CA GLU A 126 -15.73 6.82 7.63
C GLU A 126 -15.69 5.40 8.23
N LYS A 127 -15.49 4.38 7.40
CA LYS A 127 -15.42 2.98 7.83
C LYS A 127 -13.99 2.49 7.91
N ASN A 128 -13.67 1.85 9.03
CA ASN A 128 -12.44 1.08 9.16
C ASN A 128 -12.71 -0.42 8.95
N ILE A 129 -11.65 -1.24 8.87
CA ILE A 129 -11.71 -2.68 8.59
C ILE A 129 -12.72 -3.42 9.47
N THR A 130 -12.90 -3.01 10.74
CA THR A 130 -13.88 -3.64 11.65
C THR A 130 -15.30 -3.47 11.14
N ASP A 131 -15.60 -2.33 10.53
CA ASP A 131 -16.93 -1.88 10.12
C ASP A 131 -17.29 -2.38 8.70
N ILE A 132 -16.34 -3.00 8.00
CA ILE A 132 -16.54 -3.53 6.65
C ILE A 132 -17.45 -4.75 6.69
N GLU A 133 -18.69 -4.59 6.26
CA GLU A 133 -19.62 -5.69 6.13
C GLU A 133 -19.50 -6.35 4.76
N HIS A 134 -20.07 -7.56 4.65
CA HIS A 134 -20.24 -8.22 3.36
C HIS A 134 -20.92 -7.32 2.30
N ARG A 135 -21.86 -6.47 2.72
CA ARG A 135 -22.56 -5.53 1.83
C ARG A 135 -21.62 -4.43 1.29
N SER A 136 -20.62 -4.02 2.06
CA SER A 136 -19.66 -2.97 1.68
C SER A 136 -18.90 -3.31 0.40
N VAL A 137 -18.55 -4.59 0.20
CA VAL A 137 -17.93 -5.06 -1.05
C VAL A 137 -18.91 -4.94 -2.22
N GLY A 138 -20.18 -5.27 -2.01
CA GLY A 138 -21.22 -5.14 -3.02
C GLY A 138 -21.46 -3.67 -3.40
N ASP A 139 -21.45 -2.76 -2.43
CA ASP A 139 -21.62 -1.32 -2.67
C ASP A 139 -20.42 -0.72 -3.42
N TYR A 140 -19.20 -1.09 -3.04
CA TYR A 140 -18.00 -0.73 -3.80
C TYR A 140 -18.07 -1.20 -5.25
N LEU A 141 -18.40 -2.49 -5.47
CA LEU A 141 -18.48 -3.03 -6.83
C LEU A 141 -19.58 -2.37 -7.66
N LYS A 142 -20.72 -1.97 -7.06
CA LYS A 142 -21.75 -1.19 -7.74
C LYS A 142 -21.25 0.20 -8.16
N ASN A 143 -20.49 0.88 -7.28
CA ASN A 143 -19.89 2.16 -7.62
C ASN A 143 -18.84 2.03 -8.73
N CYS A 144 -18.01 0.98 -8.71
CA CYS A 144 -17.05 0.68 -9.79
C CYS A 144 -17.73 0.23 -11.09
N LEU A 145 -18.91 -0.38 -11.03
CA LEU A 145 -19.68 -0.83 -12.20
C LEU A 145 -20.18 0.32 -13.09
N CYS A 146 -20.31 1.53 -12.55
CA CYS A 146 -20.56 2.73 -13.35
C CYS A 146 -19.35 3.14 -14.22
N SER A 147 -18.17 2.53 -14.02
CA SER A 147 -16.94 2.81 -14.76
C SER A 147 -16.35 1.52 -15.39
N ILE A 148 -16.98 1.02 -16.46
CA ILE A 148 -16.38 0.22 -17.56
C ILE A 148 -15.67 -1.11 -17.16
N PHE A 149 -15.95 -1.73 -16.01
CA PHE A 149 -15.35 -3.04 -15.69
C PHE A 149 -16.12 -4.23 -16.31
N LEU A 150 -15.40 -5.12 -17.01
CA LEU A 150 -15.95 -6.36 -17.58
C LEU A 150 -16.40 -7.35 -16.46
N PRO A 151 -17.43 -8.18 -16.69
CA PRO A 151 -17.96 -9.12 -15.69
C PRO A 151 -16.93 -10.05 -15.04
N LYS A 152 -15.90 -10.46 -15.78
CA LYS A 152 -14.79 -11.28 -15.26
C LYS A 152 -13.97 -10.54 -14.20
N VAL A 153 -13.77 -9.24 -14.35
CA VAL A 153 -13.01 -8.43 -13.38
C VAL A 153 -13.78 -8.32 -12.07
N ILE A 154 -15.11 -8.22 -12.12
CA ILE A 154 -15.98 -8.11 -10.95
C ILE A 154 -15.88 -9.36 -10.08
N ILE A 155 -15.95 -10.56 -10.67
CA ILE A 155 -15.90 -11.83 -9.94
C ILE A 155 -14.53 -12.01 -9.27
N THR A 156 -13.45 -11.77 -10.00
CA THR A 156 -12.09 -11.86 -9.44
C THR A 156 -11.88 -10.84 -8.31
N SER A 157 -12.37 -9.61 -8.48
CA SER A 157 -12.33 -8.59 -7.44
C SER A 157 -13.14 -8.97 -6.21
N TYR A 158 -14.33 -9.56 -6.38
CA TYR A 158 -15.15 -9.99 -5.25
C TYR A 158 -14.49 -11.10 -4.41
N VAL A 159 -13.91 -12.12 -5.07
CA VAL A 159 -13.17 -13.19 -4.37
C VAL A 159 -11.95 -12.62 -3.65
N LEU A 160 -11.23 -11.70 -4.29
CA LEU A 160 -10.11 -10.98 -3.70
C LEU A 160 -10.53 -10.25 -2.41
N PHE A 161 -11.59 -9.45 -2.46
CA PHE A 161 -12.05 -8.69 -1.30
C PHE A 161 -12.53 -9.59 -0.16
N ARG A 162 -13.24 -10.69 -0.48
CA ARG A 162 -13.62 -11.66 0.55
C ARG A 162 -12.40 -12.30 1.21
N HIS A 163 -11.41 -12.71 0.43
CA HIS A 163 -10.19 -13.31 0.97
C HIS A 163 -9.43 -12.32 1.86
N PHE A 164 -9.33 -11.06 1.44
CA PHE A 164 -8.77 -9.98 2.26
C PHE A 164 -9.52 -9.81 3.59
N CYS A 165 -10.85 -9.70 3.55
CA CYS A 165 -11.66 -9.52 4.76
C CYS A 165 -11.57 -10.71 5.72
N ILE A 166 -11.41 -11.95 5.22
CA ILE A 166 -11.24 -13.15 6.05
C ILE A 166 -9.88 -13.15 6.77
N ILE A 167 -8.83 -12.67 6.11
CA ILE A 167 -7.49 -12.64 6.70
C ILE A 167 -7.33 -11.48 7.69
N CYS A 168 -8.05 -10.37 7.48
CA CYS A 168 -7.83 -9.14 8.22
C CYS A 168 -8.86 -8.86 9.32
N LYS A 169 -9.88 -9.71 9.46
CA LYS A 169 -10.84 -9.69 10.57
C LYS A 169 -10.62 -10.89 11.47
#